data_AF-A0A2A1KDJ2-F1
#
_entry.id   AF-A0A2A1KDJ2-F1
#
_cell.length_a   1.000
_cell.length_b   1.000
_cell.length_c   1.000
_cell.angle_alpha   90.00
_cell.angle_beta   90.00
_cell.angle_gamma   90.00
#
_symmetry.space_group_name_H-M   'P 1'
#
loop_
_entity.id
_entity.type
_entity.pdbx_description
1 polymer ?
#
loop_
_entity_poly.entity_id
_entity_poly.type
_entity_poly.pdbx_seq_one_letter_code
_entity_poly.pdbx_strand_id
1 'polypeptide(L)'
;MDKSTRILNILTLLLKGHVVTQHDLNQFTDVSKKSIQRDINTINTFFYENEFWSHSNTRVVYNHQLAGYELKQKTQSKHSLGILSLLIKLQSLTPILHHDIHKFLLSSISSMKVSDKHVLMSTLNQFKIRQELLPGKNLMILQKAIVNKDIVRIELEDKKIVIKPLSILYMHYDYWFTYEEDHEIETILLRDILSVKVLNLKFKKDGTCNPVLFQIHTHFWNQFQQQFSIKEVVERSEDYITVWVNCTRFDAYYIAYQLAPHAKILKPQSYIDSFIERLDEIKGIYK
;
A
#
# COMPACT_ATOMS: atom_id res chain seq x y z
N MET A 1 -37.11 -5.61 30.96
CA MET A 1 -35.67 -5.82 30.69
C MET A 1 -34.84 -5.32 31.88
N ASP A 2 -33.85 -6.07 32.34
CA ASP A 2 -32.99 -5.66 33.46
C ASP A 2 -32.03 -4.52 33.06
N LYS A 3 -31.41 -3.89 34.07
CA LYS A 3 -30.54 -2.72 33.88
C LYS A 3 -29.30 -3.03 33.04
N SER A 4 -28.65 -4.18 33.27
CA SER A 4 -27.39 -4.53 32.60
C SER A 4 -27.63 -4.78 31.12
N THR A 5 -28.66 -5.56 30.77
CA THR A 5 -29.05 -5.80 29.38
C THR A 5 -29.42 -4.49 28.68
N ARG A 6 -30.09 -3.57 29.36
CA ARG A 6 -30.41 -2.24 28.81
C ARG A 6 -29.18 -1.43 28.45
N ILE A 7 -28.23 -1.37 29.38
CA ILE A 7 -26.97 -0.65 29.19
C ILE A 7 -26.20 -1.25 28.01
N LEU A 8 -26.12 -2.58 27.93
CA LEU A 8 -25.43 -3.26 26.82
C LEU A 8 -26.10 -3.02 25.47
N ASN A 9 -27.44 -3.01 25.41
CA ASN A 9 -28.16 -2.71 24.17
C ASN A 9 -27.91 -1.27 23.70
N ILE A 10 -28.01 -0.29 24.61
CA ILE A 10 -27.72 1.11 24.32
C ILE A 10 -26.26 1.27 23.85
N LEU A 11 -25.31 0.71 24.61
CA LEU A 11 -23.88 0.75 24.26
C LEU A 11 -23.61 0.11 22.89
N THR A 12 -24.24 -1.03 22.59
CA THR A 12 -24.08 -1.72 21.31
C THR A 12 -24.54 -0.87 20.14
N LEU A 13 -25.70 -0.20 20.26
CA LEU A 13 -26.19 0.71 19.22
C LEU A 13 -25.24 1.89 19.03
N LEU A 14 -24.81 2.52 20.12
CA LEU A 14 -23.86 3.63 20.10
C LEU A 14 -22.51 3.26 19.47
N LEU A 15 -21.97 2.08 19.78
CA LEU A 15 -20.73 1.56 19.19
C LEU A 15 -20.86 1.21 17.70
N LYS A 16 -22.08 1.01 17.19
CA LYS A 16 -22.35 0.88 15.75
C LYS A 16 -22.49 2.23 15.05
N GLY A 17 -22.37 3.34 15.77
CA GLY A 17 -22.59 4.69 15.24
C GLY A 17 -24.08 5.06 15.12
N HIS A 18 -24.99 4.26 15.68
CA HIS A 18 -26.42 4.56 15.69
C HIS A 18 -26.74 5.65 16.71
N VAL A 19 -27.63 6.58 16.35
CA VAL A 19 -28.16 7.59 17.27
C VAL A 19 -29.36 6.97 17.98
N VAL A 20 -29.24 6.76 19.29
CA VAL A 20 -30.27 6.09 20.11
C VAL A 20 -31.39 7.09 20.42
N THR A 21 -32.49 6.99 19.69
CA THR A 21 -33.66 7.85 19.82
C THR A 21 -34.61 7.36 20.93
N GLN A 22 -35.60 8.17 21.29
CA GLN A 22 -36.67 7.74 22.20
C GLN A 22 -37.47 6.55 21.63
N HIS A 23 -37.63 6.48 20.31
CA HIS A 23 -38.30 5.35 19.66
C HIS A 23 -37.51 4.06 19.88
N ASP A 24 -36.20 4.07 19.66
CA ASP A 24 -35.34 2.90 19.90
C ASP A 24 -35.44 2.42 21.35
N LEU A 25 -35.38 3.35 22.31
CA LEU A 25 -35.51 3.03 23.73
C LEU A 25 -36.86 2.37 24.03
N ASN A 26 -37.97 2.91 23.52
CA ASN A 26 -39.29 2.33 23.76
C ASN A 26 -39.45 0.91 23.17
N GLN A 27 -38.66 0.53 22.15
CA GLN A 27 -38.74 -0.82 21.57
C GLN A 27 -38.24 -1.92 22.51
N PHE A 28 -37.33 -1.61 23.43
CA PHE A 28 -36.71 -2.62 24.30
C PHE A 28 -36.80 -2.29 25.78
N THR A 29 -37.34 -1.13 26.17
CA THR A 29 -37.45 -0.73 27.57
C THR A 29 -38.61 0.22 27.87
N ASP A 30 -39.30 -0.01 28.99
CA ASP A 30 -40.39 0.85 29.51
C ASP A 30 -39.95 1.78 30.64
N VAL A 31 -38.65 1.95 30.87
CA VAL A 31 -38.16 2.77 31.98
C VAL A 31 -38.27 4.27 31.71
N SER A 32 -38.37 5.04 32.80
CA SER A 32 -38.44 6.50 32.73
C SER A 32 -37.20 7.15 32.08
N LYS A 33 -37.37 8.37 31.55
CA LYS A 33 -36.26 9.21 31.06
C LYS A 33 -35.15 9.39 32.10
N LYS A 34 -35.49 9.50 33.39
CA LYS A 34 -34.51 9.60 34.48
C LYS A 34 -33.66 8.32 34.61
N SER A 35 -34.28 7.16 34.42
CA SER A 35 -33.57 5.88 34.44
C SER A 35 -32.61 5.76 33.26
N ILE A 36 -33.07 6.13 32.05
CA ILE A 36 -32.21 6.19 30.86
C ILE A 36 -31.01 7.12 31.08
N GLN A 37 -31.23 8.31 31.63
CA GLN A 37 -30.11 9.23 31.91
C GLN A 37 -29.08 8.64 32.88
N ARG A 38 -29.50 7.87 33.89
CA ARG A 38 -28.58 7.14 34.78
C ARG A 38 -27.82 6.04 34.06
N ASP A 39 -28.46 5.35 33.12
CA ASP A 39 -27.78 4.34 32.30
C ASP A 39 -26.74 4.99 31.37
N ILE A 40 -27.06 6.13 30.74
CA ILE A 40 -26.10 6.92 29.97
C ILE A 40 -24.92 7.40 30.84
N ASN A 41 -25.19 7.87 32.05
CA ASN A 41 -24.13 8.25 32.99
C ASN A 41 -23.25 7.04 33.35
N THR A 42 -23.85 5.86 33.53
CA THR A 42 -23.10 4.62 33.80
C THR A 42 -22.16 4.28 32.62
N ILE A 43 -22.64 4.43 31.38
CA ILE A 43 -21.82 4.24 30.17
C ILE A 43 -20.69 5.28 30.11
N ASN A 44 -20.96 6.54 30.42
CA ASN A 44 -19.94 7.59 30.45
C ASN A 44 -18.88 7.37 31.53
N THR A 45 -19.28 6.90 32.72
CA THR A 45 -18.35 6.50 33.78
C THR A 45 -17.45 5.36 33.30
N PHE A 46 -18.02 4.35 32.65
CA PHE A 46 -17.23 3.26 32.05
C PHE A 46 -16.19 3.79 31.05
N PHE A 47 -16.58 4.71 30.13
CA PHE A 47 -15.63 5.30 29.18
C PHE A 47 -14.53 6.14 29.85
N TYR A 48 -14.85 6.78 30.97
CA TYR A 48 -13.90 7.58 31.73
C TYR A 48 -12.89 6.73 32.51
N GLU A 49 -13.36 5.65 33.14
CA GLU A 49 -12.54 4.78 34.02
C GLU A 49 -11.70 3.76 33.23
N ASN A 50 -12.17 3.34 32.05
CA ASN A 50 -11.48 2.34 31.26
C ASN A 50 -10.28 2.92 30.51
N GLU A 51 -9.07 2.39 30.75
CA GLU A 51 -7.82 2.89 30.14
C GLU A 51 -7.84 2.98 28.61
N PHE A 52 -8.55 2.05 27.94
CA PHE A 52 -8.67 2.04 26.49
C PHE A 52 -9.49 3.25 25.98
N TRP A 53 -10.50 3.68 26.72
CA TRP A 53 -11.43 4.73 26.31
C TRP A 53 -11.09 6.10 26.92
N SER A 54 -10.48 6.17 28.10
CA SER A 54 -10.28 7.39 28.87
C SER A 54 -9.47 8.46 28.12
N HIS A 55 -8.42 8.05 27.41
CA HIS A 55 -7.55 8.92 26.62
C HIS A 55 -8.19 9.50 25.35
N SER A 56 -9.39 9.05 24.99
CA SER A 56 -10.04 9.39 23.71
C SER A 56 -11.15 10.44 23.82
N ASN A 57 -11.40 10.97 25.03
CA ASN A 57 -12.53 11.86 25.34
C ASN A 57 -13.86 11.29 24.79
N THR A 58 -14.01 9.97 24.87
CA THR A 58 -15.21 9.26 24.42
C THR A 58 -16.33 9.51 25.41
N ARG A 59 -17.46 10.02 24.92
CA ARG A 59 -18.64 10.29 25.73
C ARG A 59 -19.91 10.18 24.91
N VAL A 60 -20.96 9.70 25.55
CA VAL A 60 -22.32 9.76 25.04
C VAL A 60 -22.92 11.11 25.39
N VAL A 61 -23.43 11.82 24.39
CA VAL A 61 -24.09 13.11 24.53
C VAL A 61 -25.46 13.08 23.88
N TYR A 62 -26.37 13.92 24.37
CA TYR A 62 -27.67 14.08 23.71
C TYR A 62 -27.54 15.08 22.54
N ASN A 63 -27.90 14.63 21.34
CA ASN A 63 -27.97 15.46 20.16
C ASN A 63 -29.41 15.97 19.99
N HIS A 64 -29.61 17.27 20.21
CA HIS A 64 -30.93 17.90 20.13
C HIS A 64 -31.49 17.95 18.70
N GLN A 65 -30.64 18.01 17.67
CA GLN A 65 -31.08 18.04 16.28
C GLN A 65 -31.62 16.67 15.83
N LEU A 66 -30.97 15.59 16.29
CA LEU A 66 -31.34 14.22 15.97
C LEU A 66 -32.29 13.58 17.00
N ALA A 67 -32.65 14.33 18.05
CA ALA A 67 -33.52 13.89 19.15
C ALA A 67 -33.11 12.53 19.77
N GLY A 68 -31.82 12.34 20.03
CA GLY A 68 -31.29 11.08 20.54
C GLY A 68 -29.90 11.17 21.13
N TYR A 69 -29.44 10.08 21.74
CA TYR A 69 -28.09 9.96 22.29
C TYR A 69 -27.10 9.47 21.22
N GLU A 70 -25.94 10.10 21.13
CA GLU A 70 -24.89 9.74 20.19
C GLU A 70 -23.53 9.59 20.89
N LEU A 71 -22.67 8.73 20.36
CA LEU A 71 -21.31 8.56 20.84
C LEU A 71 -20.39 9.59 20.19
N LYS A 72 -19.85 10.52 20.98
CA LYS A 72 -18.77 11.42 20.53
C LYS A 72 -17.43 10.90 20.98
N GLN A 73 -16.48 10.91 20.06
CA GLN A 73 -15.09 10.54 20.29
C GLN A 73 -14.18 11.59 19.67
N LYS A 74 -13.02 11.83 20.26
CA LYS A 74 -11.97 12.59 19.56
C LYS A 74 -11.52 11.76 18.35
N THR A 75 -11.96 12.19 17.16
CA THR A 75 -11.60 11.65 15.85
C THR A 75 -10.14 11.97 15.53
N GLN A 76 -9.58 11.36 14.47
CA GLN A 76 -8.27 11.73 13.91
C GLN A 76 -7.09 11.33 14.80
N SER A 77 -7.05 10.08 15.26
CA SER A 77 -5.79 9.57 15.80
C SER A 77 -4.69 9.62 14.72
N LYS A 78 -3.43 9.87 15.08
CA LYS A 78 -2.30 9.84 14.13
C LYS A 78 -2.27 8.53 13.32
N HIS A 79 -2.64 7.42 13.97
CA HIS A 79 -2.73 6.10 13.35
C HIS A 79 -3.83 6.04 12.27
N SER A 80 -5.04 6.51 12.58
CA SER A 80 -6.16 6.57 11.64
C SER A 80 -5.84 7.45 10.43
N LEU A 81 -5.21 8.60 10.65
CA LEU A 81 -4.76 9.50 9.58
C LEU A 81 -3.67 8.84 8.72
N GLY A 82 -2.77 8.08 9.34
CA GLY A 82 -1.75 7.29 8.63
C GLY A 82 -2.37 6.24 7.69
N ILE A 83 -3.35 5.47 8.17
CA ILE A 83 -4.05 4.48 7.33
C ILE A 83 -4.83 5.18 6.23
N LEU A 84 -5.57 6.26 6.53
CA LEU A 84 -6.30 7.01 5.50
C LEU A 84 -5.35 7.52 4.41
N SER A 85 -4.21 8.10 4.80
CA SER A 85 -3.18 8.56 3.86
C SER A 85 -2.64 7.41 3.00
N LEU A 86 -2.38 6.24 3.61
CA LEU A 86 -1.93 5.06 2.90
C LEU A 86 -2.98 4.58 1.89
N LEU A 87 -4.25 4.48 2.28
CA LEU A 87 -5.34 4.04 1.40
C LEU A 87 -5.49 4.99 0.21
N ILE A 88 -5.48 6.31 0.44
CA ILE A 88 -5.55 7.31 -0.64
C ILE A 88 -4.36 7.16 -1.59
N LYS A 89 -3.13 7.02 -1.06
CA LYS A 89 -1.94 6.79 -1.89
C LYS A 89 -2.06 5.52 -2.71
N LEU A 90 -2.48 4.42 -2.10
CA LEU A 90 -2.68 3.15 -2.79
C LEU A 90 -3.73 3.31 -3.90
N GLN A 91 -4.85 3.97 -3.65
CA GLN A 91 -5.92 4.15 -4.63
C GLN A 91 -5.45 4.96 -5.85
N SER A 92 -4.64 6.00 -5.64
CA SER A 92 -4.06 6.80 -6.72
C SER A 92 -3.01 6.04 -7.54
N LEU A 93 -2.35 5.04 -6.96
CA LEU A 93 -1.31 4.26 -7.62
C LEU A 93 -1.86 2.97 -8.26
N THR A 94 -2.78 2.31 -7.58
CA THR A 94 -3.43 1.06 -7.97
C THR A 94 -4.82 0.92 -7.35
N PRO A 95 -5.91 1.02 -8.13
CA PRO A 95 -7.25 0.77 -7.62
C PRO A 95 -7.53 -0.72 -7.38
N ILE A 96 -6.53 -1.60 -7.55
CA ILE A 96 -6.63 -3.04 -7.35
C ILE A 96 -5.77 -3.45 -6.17
N LEU A 97 -6.34 -4.23 -5.25
CA LEU A 97 -5.63 -4.86 -4.14
C LEU A 97 -5.73 -6.37 -4.22
N HIS A 98 -4.67 -7.03 -3.78
CA HIS A 98 -4.72 -8.46 -3.50
C HIS A 98 -5.60 -8.74 -2.28
N HIS A 99 -6.33 -9.87 -2.30
CA HIS A 99 -7.16 -10.33 -1.18
C HIS A 99 -6.44 -10.27 0.18
N ASP A 100 -5.24 -10.83 0.28
CA ASP A 100 -4.47 -10.82 1.54
C ASP A 100 -4.07 -9.42 2.02
N ILE A 101 -3.78 -8.49 1.11
CA ILE A 101 -3.48 -7.08 1.46
C ILE A 101 -4.76 -6.41 1.96
N HIS A 102 -5.88 -6.63 1.27
CA HIS A 102 -7.18 -6.13 1.69
C HIS A 102 -7.55 -6.68 3.08
N LYS A 103 -7.36 -7.98 3.33
CA LYS A 103 -7.62 -8.62 4.63
C LYS A 103 -6.72 -8.06 5.73
N PHE A 104 -5.44 -7.82 5.44
CA PHE A 104 -4.53 -7.15 6.36
C PHE A 104 -5.04 -5.75 6.74
N LEU A 105 -5.35 -4.90 5.75
CA LEU A 105 -5.87 -3.55 5.98
C LEU A 105 -7.21 -3.57 6.74
N LEU A 106 -8.11 -4.50 6.40
CA LEU A 106 -9.38 -4.72 7.10
C LEU A 106 -9.15 -5.03 8.58
N SER A 107 -8.20 -5.92 8.88
CA SER A 107 -7.84 -6.25 10.26
C SER A 107 -7.28 -5.05 11.01
N SER A 108 -6.42 -4.25 10.37
CA SER A 108 -5.86 -3.03 10.95
C SER A 108 -6.91 -1.95 11.23
N ILE A 109 -7.93 -1.84 10.38
CA ILE A 109 -9.06 -0.91 10.55
C ILE A 109 -10.04 -1.43 11.61
N SER A 110 -10.17 -2.75 11.75
CA SER A 110 -11.15 -3.37 12.65
C SER A 110 -10.97 -3.00 14.12
N SER A 111 -9.72 -2.78 14.55
CA SER A 111 -9.31 -2.40 15.91
C SER A 111 -9.36 -0.89 16.17
N MET A 112 -9.75 -0.08 15.17
CA MET A 112 -9.81 1.37 15.29
C MET A 112 -11.13 1.86 15.91
N LYS A 113 -11.10 3.11 16.35
CA LYS A 113 -12.27 3.83 16.88
C LYS A 113 -13.40 3.85 15.86
N VAL A 114 -14.63 3.77 16.35
CA VAL A 114 -15.86 3.66 15.54
C VAL A 114 -15.97 4.77 14.49
N SER A 115 -15.69 6.02 14.91
CA SER A 115 -15.78 7.19 14.04
C SER A 115 -14.80 7.17 12.86
N ASP A 116 -13.55 6.80 13.12
CA ASP A 116 -12.52 6.72 12.07
C ASP A 116 -12.74 5.47 11.19
N LYS A 117 -13.20 4.36 11.79
CA LYS A 117 -13.44 3.08 11.12
C LYS A 117 -14.42 3.20 9.95
N HIS A 118 -15.51 3.95 10.10
CA HIS A 118 -16.49 4.14 9.02
C HIS A 118 -15.84 4.73 7.76
N VAL A 119 -15.10 5.83 7.92
CA VAL A 119 -14.41 6.51 6.80
C VAL A 119 -13.38 5.58 6.16
N LEU A 120 -12.55 4.93 6.97
CA LEU A 120 -11.50 4.04 6.49
C LEU A 120 -12.05 2.81 5.76
N MET A 121 -13.13 2.22 6.27
CA MET A 121 -13.83 1.13 5.60
C MET A 121 -14.43 1.59 4.27
N SER A 122 -15.03 2.77 4.23
CA SER A 122 -15.56 3.32 2.98
C SER A 122 -14.46 3.51 1.93
N THR A 123 -13.26 3.96 2.31
CA THR A 123 -12.12 4.08 1.39
C THR A 123 -11.60 2.70 0.98
N LEU A 124 -11.45 1.76 1.92
CA LEU A 124 -10.97 0.40 1.62
C LEU A 124 -11.90 -0.36 0.65
N ASN A 125 -13.22 -0.14 0.75
CA ASN A 125 -14.20 -0.80 -0.11
C ASN A 125 -14.20 -0.29 -1.57
N GLN A 126 -13.49 0.80 -1.87
CA GLN A 126 -13.38 1.32 -3.24
C GLN A 126 -12.38 0.54 -4.10
N PHE A 127 -11.56 -0.31 -3.50
CA PHE A 127 -10.60 -1.13 -4.25
C PHE A 127 -11.26 -2.34 -4.87
N LYS A 128 -10.88 -2.66 -6.11
CA LYS A 128 -11.18 -3.95 -6.73
C LYS A 128 -10.29 -5.02 -6.09
N ILE A 129 -10.88 -6.14 -5.65
CA ILE A 129 -10.15 -7.21 -4.99
C ILE A 129 -9.77 -8.30 -6.00
N ARG A 130 -8.48 -8.62 -6.09
CA ARG A 130 -7.94 -9.74 -6.86
C ARG A 130 -7.82 -10.98 -5.96
N GLN A 131 -8.30 -12.11 -6.44
CA GLN A 131 -8.42 -13.37 -5.69
C GLN A 131 -7.31 -14.39 -5.97
N GLU A 132 -6.37 -14.06 -6.86
CA GLU A 132 -5.22 -14.93 -7.14
C GLU A 132 -4.35 -15.12 -5.89
N LEU A 133 -3.35 -15.99 -5.97
CA LEU A 133 -2.43 -16.19 -4.86
C LEU A 133 -1.32 -15.13 -4.91
N LEU A 134 -0.97 -14.52 -3.77
CA LEU A 134 0.23 -13.69 -3.71
C LEU A 134 1.43 -14.61 -3.97
N PRO A 135 2.43 -14.16 -4.74
CA PRO A 135 3.67 -14.91 -4.88
C PRO A 135 4.54 -14.85 -3.60
N GLY A 136 3.93 -14.69 -2.42
CA GLY A 136 4.50 -14.16 -1.19
C GLY A 136 5.78 -14.83 -0.71
N LYS A 137 5.90 -16.17 -0.78
CA LYS A 137 7.13 -16.87 -0.37
C LYS A 137 8.28 -16.56 -1.33
N ASN A 138 8.04 -16.66 -2.64
CA ASN A 138 9.04 -16.36 -3.68
C ASN A 138 9.41 -14.86 -3.64
N LEU A 139 8.42 -13.97 -3.47
CA LEU A 139 8.62 -12.53 -3.28
C LEU A 139 9.58 -12.24 -2.12
N MET A 140 9.35 -12.83 -0.95
CA MET A 140 10.21 -12.64 0.22
C MET A 140 11.62 -13.20 0.02
N ILE A 141 11.76 -14.39 -0.58
CA ILE A 141 13.06 -15.00 -0.84
C ILE A 141 13.86 -14.14 -1.81
N LEU A 142 13.25 -13.72 -2.92
CA LEU A 142 13.91 -12.88 -3.92
C LEU A 142 14.28 -11.50 -3.36
N GLN A 143 13.38 -10.86 -2.61
CA GLN A 143 13.69 -9.56 -1.99
C GLN A 143 14.89 -9.65 -1.04
N LYS A 144 15.00 -10.72 -0.26
CA LYS A 144 16.19 -10.97 0.60
C LYS A 144 17.44 -11.20 -0.24
N ALA A 145 17.34 -11.98 -1.30
CA ALA A 145 18.47 -12.26 -2.19
C ALA A 145 18.99 -10.99 -2.89
N ILE A 146 18.11 -10.08 -3.30
CA ILE A 146 18.47 -8.76 -3.85
C ILE A 146 19.27 -7.95 -2.83
N VAL A 147 18.74 -7.82 -1.60
CA VAL A 147 19.39 -7.04 -0.53
C VAL A 147 20.77 -7.62 -0.17
N ASN A 148 20.87 -8.94 -0.08
CA ASN A 148 22.09 -9.63 0.33
C ASN A 148 23.09 -9.85 -0.82
N LYS A 149 22.67 -9.61 -2.07
CA LYS A 149 23.36 -9.94 -3.31
C LYS A 149 23.64 -11.44 -3.47
N ASP A 150 22.67 -12.26 -3.09
CA ASP A 150 22.77 -13.71 -3.21
C ASP A 150 22.33 -14.16 -4.61
N ILE A 151 23.08 -15.09 -5.19
CA ILE A 151 22.69 -15.79 -6.43
C ILE A 151 21.58 -16.78 -6.09
N VAL A 152 20.57 -16.85 -6.95
CA VAL A 152 19.44 -17.76 -6.78
C VAL A 152 19.29 -18.66 -8.01
N ARG A 153 18.71 -19.84 -7.80
CA ARG A 153 18.15 -20.66 -8.86
C ARG A 153 16.64 -20.49 -8.84
N ILE A 154 16.06 -20.10 -9.96
CA ILE A 154 14.61 -20.06 -10.13
C ILE A 154 14.14 -21.21 -11.03
N GLU A 155 12.91 -21.63 -10.82
CA GLU A 155 12.21 -22.63 -11.62
C GLU A 155 11.03 -21.96 -12.32
N LEU A 156 11.03 -22.05 -13.65
CA LEU A 156 9.95 -21.66 -14.54
C LEU A 156 9.31 -22.94 -15.10
N GLU A 157 8.21 -22.81 -15.86
CA GLU A 157 7.52 -23.98 -16.44
C GLU A 157 8.45 -24.90 -17.24
N ASP A 158 9.32 -24.32 -18.08
CA ASP A 158 10.14 -25.10 -19.02
C ASP A 158 11.63 -25.21 -18.62
N LYS A 159 12.10 -24.41 -17.66
CA LYS A 159 13.54 -24.32 -17.36
C LYS A 159 13.87 -24.02 -15.90
N LYS A 160 15.08 -24.41 -15.49
CA LYS A 160 15.71 -24.03 -14.22
C LYS A 160 16.97 -23.26 -14.51
N ILE A 161 17.02 -22.03 -14.03
CA ILE A 161 18.10 -21.10 -14.38
C ILE A 161 18.74 -20.52 -13.13
N VAL A 162 20.04 -20.24 -13.22
CA VAL A 162 20.83 -19.62 -12.15
C VAL A 162 21.05 -18.17 -12.51
N ILE A 163 20.60 -17.27 -11.64
CA ILE A 163 20.45 -15.85 -11.96
C ILE A 163 20.93 -14.95 -10.84
N LYS A 164 21.30 -13.72 -11.21
CA LYS A 164 21.56 -12.65 -10.26
C LYS A 164 20.27 -11.81 -10.13
N PRO A 165 19.57 -11.84 -8.98
CA PRO A 165 18.35 -11.06 -8.79
C PRO A 165 18.69 -9.57 -8.67
N LEU A 166 18.06 -8.70 -9.47
CA LEU A 166 18.41 -7.28 -9.54
C LEU A 166 17.37 -6.38 -8.85
N SER A 167 16.10 -6.52 -9.19
CA SER A 167 15.02 -5.68 -8.65
C SER A 167 13.66 -6.34 -8.74
N ILE A 168 12.74 -5.90 -7.90
CA ILE A 168 11.31 -6.20 -7.99
C ILE A 168 10.57 -4.87 -8.06
N LEU A 169 9.73 -4.70 -9.08
CA LEU A 169 8.91 -3.51 -9.29
C LEU A 169 7.44 -3.90 -9.36
N TYR A 170 6.57 -3.05 -8.84
CA TYR A 170 5.12 -3.20 -9.01
C TYR A 170 4.65 -2.28 -10.13
N MET A 171 4.26 -2.85 -11.26
CA MET A 171 3.87 -2.12 -12.47
C MET A 171 2.70 -2.81 -13.15
N HIS A 172 1.76 -2.03 -13.68
CA HIS A 172 0.56 -2.57 -14.37
C HIS A 172 -0.19 -3.64 -13.56
N TYR A 173 -0.30 -3.42 -12.25
CA TYR A 173 -1.02 -4.28 -11.29
C TYR A 173 -0.39 -5.64 -10.99
N ASP A 174 0.87 -5.85 -11.39
CA ASP A 174 1.63 -7.07 -11.14
C ASP A 174 3.05 -6.79 -10.63
N TYR A 175 3.65 -7.81 -10.01
CA TYR A 175 5.05 -7.79 -9.60
C TYR A 175 5.92 -8.28 -10.74
N TRP A 176 6.80 -7.41 -11.22
CA TRP A 176 7.82 -7.69 -12.23
C TRP A 176 9.15 -7.91 -11.53
N PHE A 177 9.84 -8.96 -11.93
CA PHE A 177 11.13 -9.35 -11.39
C PHE A 177 12.20 -9.25 -12.48
N THR A 178 13.20 -8.40 -12.24
CA THR A 178 14.33 -8.19 -13.13
C THR A 178 15.55 -8.95 -12.61
N TYR A 179 16.23 -9.67 -13.50
CA TYR A 179 17.41 -10.46 -13.18
C TYR A 179 18.44 -10.43 -14.30
N GLU A 180 19.66 -10.88 -13.99
CA GLU A 180 20.71 -11.13 -14.97
C GLU A 180 20.94 -12.66 -15.12
N GLU A 181 20.85 -13.16 -16.35
CA GLU A 181 21.20 -14.52 -16.79
C GLU A 181 22.24 -14.37 -17.91
N ASP A 182 23.40 -15.03 -17.80
CA ASP A 182 24.47 -15.00 -18.83
C ASP A 182 24.81 -13.60 -19.38
N HIS A 183 24.94 -12.61 -18.49
CA HIS A 183 25.22 -11.20 -18.79
C HIS A 183 24.10 -10.42 -19.47
N GLU A 184 22.96 -11.05 -19.77
CA GLU A 184 21.76 -10.41 -20.28
C GLU A 184 20.77 -10.10 -19.16
N ILE A 185 20.06 -8.97 -19.29
CA ILE A 185 19.07 -8.53 -18.31
C ILE A 185 17.69 -8.88 -18.85
N GLU A 186 16.94 -9.65 -18.07
CA GLU A 186 15.56 -10.04 -18.39
C GLU A 186 14.60 -9.62 -17.28
N THR A 187 13.33 -9.45 -17.64
CA THR A 187 12.25 -9.20 -16.69
C THR A 187 11.11 -10.16 -16.96
N ILE A 188 10.60 -10.80 -15.90
CA ILE A 188 9.45 -11.72 -15.95
C ILE A 188 8.41 -11.34 -14.90
N LEU A 189 7.20 -11.86 -15.02
CA LEU A 189 6.21 -11.76 -13.94
C LEU A 189 6.60 -12.68 -12.80
N LEU A 190 6.58 -12.18 -11.57
CA LEU A 190 7.00 -12.94 -10.39
C LEU A 190 6.08 -14.15 -10.15
N ARG A 191 4.82 -14.08 -10.59
CA ARG A 191 3.86 -15.19 -10.49
C ARG A 191 4.22 -16.39 -11.38
N ASP A 192 5.01 -16.18 -12.43
CA ASP A 192 5.44 -17.23 -13.35
C ASP A 192 6.61 -18.05 -12.76
N ILE A 193 7.17 -17.61 -11.62
CA ILE A 193 8.22 -18.31 -10.90
C ILE A 193 7.60 -19.36 -9.97
N LEU A 194 7.81 -20.63 -10.29
CA LEU A 194 7.30 -21.77 -9.54
C LEU A 194 8.03 -21.94 -8.20
N SER A 195 9.37 -21.88 -8.21
CA SER A 195 10.18 -22.03 -7.00
C SER A 195 11.49 -21.25 -7.05
N VAL A 196 12.02 -20.90 -5.86
CA VAL A 196 13.27 -20.16 -5.70
C VAL A 196 14.17 -20.86 -4.67
N LYS A 197 15.44 -21.08 -5.04
CA LYS A 197 16.48 -21.62 -4.15
C LYS A 197 17.69 -20.70 -4.10
N VAL A 198 18.06 -20.24 -2.91
CA VAL A 198 19.28 -19.45 -2.70
C VAL A 198 20.51 -20.36 -2.74
N LEU A 199 21.56 -19.97 -3.47
CA LEU A 199 22.73 -20.82 -3.74
C LEU A 199 23.94 -20.57 -2.83
N ASN A 200 23.82 -19.75 -1.78
CA ASN A 200 24.93 -19.36 -0.88
C ASN A 200 26.16 -18.78 -1.62
N LEU A 201 25.97 -18.28 -2.83
CA LEU A 201 26.96 -17.57 -3.62
C LEU A 201 26.56 -16.11 -3.69
N LYS A 202 27.54 -15.21 -3.70
CA LYS A 202 27.29 -13.77 -3.86
C LYS A 202 27.78 -13.27 -5.19
N PHE A 203 27.02 -12.38 -5.82
CA PHE A 203 27.44 -11.72 -7.05
C PHE A 203 27.99 -10.31 -6.77
N LYS A 204 29.01 -9.92 -7.54
CA LYS A 204 29.51 -8.55 -7.61
C LYS A 204 28.70 -7.77 -8.65
N LYS A 205 28.75 -6.42 -8.58
CA LYS A 205 27.99 -5.52 -9.46
C LYS A 205 28.40 -5.54 -10.94
N ASP A 206 29.51 -6.21 -11.29
CA ASP A 206 30.12 -6.08 -12.61
C ASP A 206 29.72 -7.20 -13.56
N GLY A 207 29.43 -6.83 -14.81
CA GLY A 207 29.34 -7.77 -15.93
C GLY A 207 28.12 -7.65 -16.85
N THR A 208 27.14 -6.79 -16.60
CA THR A 208 25.95 -6.68 -17.48
C THR A 208 26.29 -6.15 -18.87
N CYS A 209 25.83 -6.83 -19.91
CA CYS A 209 26.13 -6.50 -21.31
C CYS A 209 25.32 -5.31 -21.85
N ASN A 210 24.15 -4.96 -21.28
CA ASN A 210 23.27 -3.93 -21.87
C ASN A 210 22.65 -2.94 -20.85
N PRO A 211 23.43 -2.20 -20.06
CA PRO A 211 22.87 -1.17 -19.18
C PRO A 211 22.30 0.00 -19.99
N VAL A 212 21.35 0.73 -19.40
CA VAL A 212 20.75 1.93 -19.98
C VAL A 212 21.32 3.16 -19.28
N LEU A 213 21.73 4.17 -20.04
CA LEU A 213 22.26 5.41 -19.50
C LEU A 213 21.12 6.38 -19.25
N PHE A 214 21.02 6.90 -18.04
CA PHE A 214 20.04 7.91 -17.64
C PHE A 214 20.72 9.21 -17.24
N GLN A 215 20.02 10.31 -17.47
CA GLN A 215 20.23 11.57 -16.77
C GLN A 215 19.08 11.78 -15.80
N ILE A 216 19.37 12.12 -14.54
CA ILE A 216 18.39 12.21 -13.45
C ILE A 216 18.66 13.45 -12.62
N HIS A 217 17.63 14.21 -12.32
CA HIS A 217 17.76 15.39 -11.46
C HIS A 217 18.19 14.99 -10.03
N THR A 218 19.17 15.72 -9.45
CA THR A 218 19.81 15.39 -8.17
C THR A 218 18.83 15.22 -7.02
N HIS A 219 17.74 16.03 -7.02
CA HIS A 219 16.62 15.91 -6.07
C HIS A 219 16.06 14.48 -5.92
N PHE A 220 15.98 13.71 -7.01
CA PHE A 220 15.39 12.37 -7.01
C PHE A 220 16.42 11.24 -6.83
N TRP A 221 17.71 11.56 -6.79
CA TRP A 221 18.79 10.58 -6.83
C TRP A 221 18.72 9.55 -5.70
N ASN A 222 18.49 10.01 -4.48
CA ASN A 222 18.47 9.12 -3.31
C ASN A 222 17.37 8.07 -3.39
N GLN A 223 16.18 8.46 -3.85
CA GLN A 223 15.10 7.52 -4.09
C GLN A 223 15.43 6.59 -5.27
N PHE A 224 15.98 7.17 -6.35
CA PHE A 224 16.29 6.42 -7.56
C PHE A 224 17.29 5.27 -7.30
N GLN A 225 18.40 5.53 -6.62
CA GLN A 225 19.42 4.50 -6.34
C GLN A 225 18.96 3.43 -5.35
N GLN A 226 17.88 3.67 -4.59
CA GLN A 226 17.26 2.67 -3.72
C GLN A 226 16.29 1.76 -4.47
N GLN A 227 15.70 2.25 -5.56
CA GLN A 227 14.69 1.55 -6.35
C GLN A 227 15.30 0.73 -7.49
N PHE A 228 16.38 1.22 -8.10
CA PHE A 228 16.93 0.63 -9.31
C PHE A 228 18.36 0.10 -9.12
N SER A 229 18.69 -0.93 -9.89
CA SER A 229 20.02 -1.55 -9.87
C SER A 229 21.04 -0.66 -10.59
N ILE A 230 21.80 0.12 -9.81
CA ILE A 230 22.83 1.03 -10.35
C ILE A 230 24.11 0.25 -10.69
N LYS A 231 24.50 0.30 -11.97
CA LYS A 231 25.79 -0.20 -12.45
C LYS A 231 26.92 0.76 -12.05
N GLU A 232 26.86 2.00 -12.52
CA GLU A 232 27.91 2.99 -12.34
C GLU A 232 27.35 4.41 -12.44
N VAL A 233 27.88 5.33 -11.63
CA VAL A 233 27.63 6.78 -11.79
C VAL A 233 28.75 7.36 -12.65
N VAL A 234 28.38 7.93 -13.79
CA VAL A 234 29.33 8.46 -14.78
C VAL A 234 29.74 9.89 -14.43
N GLU A 235 28.77 10.73 -14.10
CA GLU A 235 29.00 12.16 -13.85
C GLU A 235 28.00 12.69 -12.82
N ARG A 236 28.44 13.67 -12.03
CA ARG A 236 27.59 14.44 -11.11
C ARG A 236 27.80 15.92 -11.36
N SER A 237 26.73 16.60 -11.74
CA SER A 237 26.61 18.05 -11.78
C SER A 237 25.74 18.55 -10.63
N GLU A 238 25.56 19.87 -10.51
CA GLU A 238 24.71 20.48 -9.48
C GLU A 238 23.24 20.04 -9.60
N ASP A 239 22.72 20.01 -10.83
CA ASP A 239 21.31 19.72 -11.09
C ASP A 239 21.05 18.26 -11.51
N TYR A 240 22.03 17.59 -12.13
CA TYR A 240 21.82 16.27 -12.74
C TYR A 240 22.95 15.27 -12.45
N ILE A 241 22.57 13.99 -12.43
CA ILE A 241 23.46 12.84 -12.34
C ILE A 241 23.28 11.97 -13.57
N THR A 242 24.39 11.62 -14.20
CA THR A 242 24.44 10.70 -15.34
C THR A 242 24.86 9.32 -14.83
N VAL A 243 24.05 8.29 -15.09
CA VAL A 243 24.16 6.98 -14.43
C VAL A 243 23.78 5.82 -15.34
N TRP A 244 24.56 4.74 -15.30
CA TRP A 244 24.23 3.46 -15.90
C TRP A 244 23.36 2.62 -14.97
N VAL A 245 22.22 2.15 -15.50
CA VAL A 245 21.22 1.38 -14.77
C VAL A 245 21.05 0.02 -15.43
N ASN A 246 21.12 -1.04 -14.62
CA ASN A 246 20.84 -2.41 -15.05
C ASN A 246 19.33 -2.61 -15.10
N CYS A 247 18.74 -2.39 -16.27
CA CYS A 247 17.31 -2.51 -16.48
C CYS A 247 17.00 -2.87 -17.94
N THR A 248 15.82 -3.44 -18.19
CA THR A 248 15.37 -3.74 -19.55
C THR A 248 14.89 -2.48 -20.27
N ARG A 249 14.61 -2.59 -21.57
CA ARG A 249 13.95 -1.52 -22.34
C ARG A 249 12.62 -1.07 -21.72
N PHE A 250 11.79 -2.02 -21.26
CA PHE A 250 10.49 -1.71 -20.68
C PHE A 250 10.61 -0.98 -19.35
N ASP A 251 11.54 -1.42 -18.49
CA ASP A 251 11.86 -0.72 -17.24
C ASP A 251 12.34 0.71 -17.53
N ALA A 252 13.18 0.86 -18.56
CA ALA A 252 13.70 2.16 -18.94
C ALA A 252 12.60 3.13 -19.38
N TYR A 253 11.61 2.64 -20.15
CA TYR A 253 10.47 3.42 -20.57
C TYR A 253 9.59 3.81 -19.38
N TYR A 254 9.34 2.86 -18.48
CA TYR A 254 8.58 3.13 -17.26
C TYR A 254 9.22 4.23 -16.41
N ILE A 255 10.54 4.17 -16.20
CA ILE A 255 11.31 5.20 -15.51
C ILE A 255 11.15 6.56 -16.19
N ALA A 256 11.37 6.61 -17.51
CA ALA A 256 11.31 7.84 -18.28
C ALA A 256 9.91 8.46 -18.27
N TYR A 257 8.85 7.63 -18.34
CA TYR A 257 7.46 8.10 -18.22
C TYR A 257 7.17 8.67 -16.83
N GLN A 258 7.49 7.92 -15.77
CA GLN A 258 7.08 8.27 -14.42
C GLN A 258 7.82 9.49 -13.87
N LEU A 259 9.07 9.67 -14.27
CA LEU A 259 9.92 10.75 -13.77
C LEU A 259 10.09 11.90 -14.75
N ALA A 260 9.37 11.93 -15.88
CA ALA A 260 9.43 13.06 -16.80
C ALA A 260 8.98 14.37 -16.09
N PRO A 261 9.66 15.53 -16.34
CA PRO A 261 10.85 15.72 -17.17
C PRO A 261 12.19 15.53 -16.42
N HIS A 262 12.15 15.06 -15.18
CA HIS A 262 13.29 14.96 -14.25
C HIS A 262 14.22 13.76 -14.48
N ALA A 263 13.82 12.79 -15.31
CA ALA A 263 14.70 11.73 -15.79
C ALA A 263 14.50 11.50 -17.30
N LYS A 264 15.59 11.18 -18.01
CA LYS A 264 15.53 10.79 -19.43
C LYS A 264 16.60 9.77 -19.79
N ILE A 265 16.30 8.98 -20.81
CA ILE A 265 17.23 8.02 -21.41
C ILE A 265 18.25 8.80 -22.28
N LEU A 266 19.53 8.48 -22.12
CA LEU A 266 20.63 9.01 -22.93
C LEU A 266 21.24 7.96 -23.87
N LYS A 267 21.23 6.67 -23.48
CA LYS A 267 21.69 5.54 -24.30
C LYS A 267 20.97 4.24 -23.90
N PRO A 268 20.79 3.28 -24.83
CA PRO A 268 21.17 3.33 -26.24
C PRO A 268 20.21 4.18 -27.10
N GLN A 269 20.68 4.62 -28.28
CA GLN A 269 19.89 5.48 -29.18
C GLN A 269 18.61 4.77 -29.66
N SER A 270 18.68 3.48 -29.95
CA SER A 270 17.52 2.66 -30.34
C SER A 270 16.39 2.71 -29.33
N TYR A 271 16.70 2.86 -28.03
CA TYR A 271 15.68 2.98 -26.99
C TYR A 271 15.05 4.36 -26.98
N ILE A 272 15.84 5.41 -27.23
CA ILE A 272 15.34 6.79 -27.35
C ILE A 272 14.40 6.88 -28.55
N ASP A 273 14.81 6.38 -29.71
CA ASP A 273 14.02 6.46 -30.95
C ASP A 273 12.67 5.76 -30.78
N SER A 274 12.68 4.51 -30.29
CA SER A 274 11.43 3.77 -30.05
C SER A 274 10.59 4.37 -28.91
N PHE A 275 11.19 5.08 -27.94
CA PHE A 275 10.45 5.82 -26.92
C PHE A 275 9.75 7.04 -27.50
N ILE A 276 10.42 7.80 -28.37
CA ILE A 276 9.84 8.96 -29.08
C ILE A 276 8.72 8.51 -30.00
N GLU A 277 8.91 7.42 -30.76
CA GLU A 277 7.86 6.84 -31.60
C GLU A 277 6.61 6.52 -30.78
N ARG A 278 6.79 5.89 -29.60
CA ARG A 278 5.68 5.61 -28.70
C ARG A 278 4.98 6.88 -28.18
N LEU A 279 5.75 7.94 -27.87
CA LEU A 279 5.17 9.23 -27.48
C LEU A 279 4.37 9.87 -28.62
N ASP A 280 4.85 9.74 -29.86
CA ASP A 280 4.16 10.24 -31.04
C ASP A 280 2.89 9.43 -31.35
N GLU A 281 2.90 8.11 -31.17
CA GLU A 281 1.68 7.28 -31.21
C GLU A 281 0.64 7.79 -30.21
N ILE A 282 1.04 8.01 -28.95
CA ILE A 282 0.15 8.51 -27.89
C ILE A 282 -0.40 9.89 -28.28
N LYS A 283 0.47 10.78 -28.77
CA LYS A 283 0.08 12.10 -29.26
C LYS A 283 -0.91 12.01 -30.44
N GLY A 284 -0.75 11.03 -31.31
CA GLY A 284 -1.61 10.76 -32.46
C GLY A 284 -3.04 10.41 -32.07
N ILE A 285 -3.27 9.79 -30.91
CA ILE A 285 -4.62 9.46 -30.41
C ILE A 285 -5.47 10.71 -30.15
N TYR A 286 -4.83 11.86 -29.91
CA TYR A 286 -5.49 13.13 -29.59
C TYR A 286 -5.55 14.11 -30.77
N LYS A 287 -5.07 13.73 -31.96
CA LYS A 287 -5.19 14.51 -33.19
C LYS A 287 -6.39 14.05 -34.00
#